data_AF-A0A4R6QF32-F1
#
_entry.id   AF-A0A4R6QF32-F1
#
_cell.length_a   1.000
_cell.length_b   1.000
_cell.length_c   1.000
_cell.angle_alpha   90.00
_cell.angle_beta   90.00
_cell.angle_gamma   90.00
#
_symmetry.space_group_name_H-M   'P 1'
#
loop_
_entity.id
_entity.type
_entity.pdbx_description
1 polymer ?
#
loop_
_entity_poly.entity_id
_entity_poly.type
_entity_poly.pdbx_seq_one_letter_code
_entity_poly.pdbx_strand_id
1 'polypeptide(L)'
;MAKLVLNTPFETDQPIITVEVDPLKPLARGRQMFELVVVDDSGNVSAADRFIVIVADRERPTAVLQGPSIADIGKSFDLNGAKSFDAGGGTIKTYRFTYLGPQIT
;
A
#
# COMPACT_ATOMS: atom_id res chain seq x y z
N MET A 1 8.10 21.82 -3.19
CA MET A 1 7.81 20.37 -3.24
C MET A 1 8.57 19.80 -4.44
N ALA A 2 9.12 18.59 -4.35
CA ALA A 2 10.00 18.04 -5.38
C ALA A 2 9.33 16.87 -6.10
N LYS A 3 9.17 16.99 -7.42
CA LYS A 3 8.76 15.89 -8.29
C LYS A 3 10.00 15.13 -8.73
N LEU A 4 10.37 14.09 -7.98
CA LEU A 4 11.52 13.26 -8.32
C LEU A 4 11.18 12.37 -9.51
N VAL A 5 11.94 12.51 -10.58
CA VAL A 5 11.90 11.62 -11.74
C VAL A 5 13.01 10.59 -11.56
N LEU A 6 12.71 9.32 -11.86
CA LEU A 6 13.67 8.23 -11.70
C LEU A 6 15.00 8.56 -12.41
N ASN A 7 16.11 8.41 -11.68
CA ASN A 7 17.47 8.66 -12.16
C ASN A 7 17.72 10.08 -12.70
N THR A 8 16.92 11.06 -12.29
CA THR A 8 17.10 12.46 -12.68
C THR A 8 17.42 13.30 -11.44
N PRO A 9 18.59 13.94 -11.35
CA PRO A 9 18.91 14.85 -10.25
C PRO A 9 17.89 15.99 -10.17
N PHE A 10 17.48 16.32 -8.96
CA PHE A 10 16.69 17.50 -8.64
C PHE A 10 17.54 18.40 -7.75
N GLU A 11 17.86 19.59 -8.21
CA GLU A 11 18.69 20.55 -7.47
C GLU A 11 17.82 21.53 -6.68
N THR A 12 18.24 21.83 -5.44
CA THR A 12 17.59 22.80 -4.57
C THR A 12 18.60 23.31 -3.53
N ASP A 13 18.38 24.53 -3.04
CA ASP A 13 19.09 25.11 -1.90
C ASP A 13 18.44 24.75 -0.55
N GLN A 14 17.31 24.04 -0.56
CA GLN A 14 16.60 23.62 0.63
C GLN A 14 17.15 22.29 1.17
N PRO A 15 17.46 22.18 2.47
CA PRO A 15 17.95 20.93 3.07
C PRO A 15 16.83 19.90 3.29
N ILE A 16 15.56 20.30 3.09
CA ILE A 16 14.38 19.45 3.28
C ILE A 16 13.50 19.57 2.04
N ILE A 17 13.15 18.41 1.47
CA ILE A 17 12.17 18.30 0.38
C ILE A 17 11.00 17.42 0.79
N THR A 18 9.83 17.73 0.23
CA THR A 18 8.69 16.80 0.19
C THR A 18 8.71 16.08 -1.14
N VAL A 19 8.77 14.75 -1.12
CA VAL A 19 8.64 13.92 -2.31
C VAL A 19 7.16 13.87 -2.71
N GLU A 20 6.82 14.46 -3.85
CA GLU A 20 5.47 14.35 -4.40
C GLU A 20 5.28 13.00 -5.08
N VAL A 21 4.20 12.29 -4.70
CA VAL A 21 3.80 11.03 -5.31
C VAL A 21 2.47 11.23 -6.01
N ASP A 22 2.41 10.89 -7.30
CA ASP A 22 1.16 10.88 -8.07
C ASP A 22 0.30 9.69 -7.62
N PRO A 23 -0.93 9.92 -7.09
CA PRO A 23 -1.81 8.83 -6.68
C PRO A 23 -2.18 7.87 -7.83
N LEU A 24 -2.16 8.34 -9.08
CA LEU A 24 -2.42 7.53 -10.27
C LEU A 24 -1.20 6.73 -10.73
N LYS A 25 0.00 7.10 -10.25
CA LYS A 25 1.28 6.44 -10.53
C LYS A 25 2.09 6.35 -9.24
N PRO A 26 1.64 5.56 -8.25
CA PRO A 26 2.31 5.46 -6.96
C PRO A 26 3.71 4.88 -7.13
N LEU A 27 4.59 5.15 -6.16
CA LEU A 27 5.84 4.42 -6.06
C LEU A 27 5.57 2.91 -5.98
N ALA A 28 6.41 2.12 -6.64
CA ALA A 28 6.30 0.67 -6.57
C ALA A 28 6.41 0.19 -5.11
N ARG A 29 5.64 -0.84 -4.75
CA ARG A 29 5.76 -1.49 -3.44
C ARG A 29 7.18 -2.07 -3.27
N GLY A 30 7.69 -2.05 -2.05
CA GLY A 30 9.02 -2.55 -1.72
C GLY A 30 10.03 -1.45 -1.44
N ARG A 31 11.31 -1.77 -1.63
CA ARG A 31 12.44 -0.90 -1.26
C ARG A 31 12.67 0.14 -2.35
N GLN A 32 12.57 1.41 -1.99
CA GLN A 32 12.84 2.56 -2.85
C GLN A 32 14.09 3.26 -2.34
N MET A 33 15.10 3.43 -3.20
CA MET A 33 16.37 4.04 -2.84
C MET A 33 16.42 5.49 -3.28
N PHE A 34 16.92 6.35 -2.40
CA PHE A 34 17.16 7.78 -2.64
C PHE A 34 18.64 8.06 -2.46
N GLU A 35 19.15 9.05 -3.19
CA GLU A 35 20.54 9.48 -3.15
C GLU A 35 20.61 10.99 -2.93
N LEU A 36 21.58 11.43 -2.12
CA LEU A 36 21.90 12.84 -1.91
C LEU A 36 23.37 13.08 -2.22
N VAL A 37 23.63 14.10 -3.03
CA VAL A 37 24.94 14.69 -3.25
C VAL A 37 24.80 16.19 -2.97
N VAL A 38 25.72 16.76 -2.21
CA VAL A 38 25.74 18.20 -1.92
C VAL A 38 26.94 18.85 -2.61
N VAL A 39 26.74 20.08 -3.07
CA VAL A 39 27.75 20.92 -3.71
C VAL A 39 27.90 22.19 -2.88
N ASP A 40 29.12 22.53 -2.46
CA ASP A 40 29.38 23.79 -1.74
C ASP A 40 29.50 25.00 -2.69
N ASP A 41 29.62 26.20 -2.14
CA ASP A 41 29.74 27.45 -2.89
C ASP A 41 31.06 27.57 -3.67
N SER A 42 32.05 26.75 -3.34
CA SER A 42 33.33 26.64 -4.03
C SER A 42 33.32 25.57 -5.13
N GLY A 43 32.20 24.85 -5.28
CA GLY A 43 32.01 23.78 -6.28
C GLY A 43 32.53 22.41 -5.85
N ASN A 44 32.91 22.20 -4.59
CA ASN A 44 33.27 20.87 -4.10
C ASN A 44 32.03 20.00 -3.99
N VAL A 45 32.15 18.75 -4.44
CA VAL A 45 31.06 17.77 -4.47
C VAL A 45 31.31 16.68 -3.44
N SER A 46 30.30 16.38 -2.61
CA SER A 46 30.40 15.30 -1.63
C SER A 46 30.42 13.91 -2.27
N ALA A 47 30.84 12.90 -1.50
CA ALA A 47 30.41 11.54 -1.79
C ALA A 47 28.88 11.44 -1.66
N ALA A 48 28.26 10.53 -2.43
CA ALA A 48 26.83 10.28 -2.35
C ALA A 48 26.46 9.55 -1.07
N ASP A 49 25.42 10.03 -0.39
CA ASP A 49 24.74 9.29 0.69
C ASP A 49 23.43 8.68 0.19
N ARG A 50 23.05 7.51 0.72
CA ARG A 50 21.91 6.74 0.22
C ARG A 50 20.98 6.30 1.34
N PHE A 51 19.69 6.42 1.09
CA PHE A 51 18.64 6.04 2.03
C PHE A 51 17.58 5.17 1.39
N ILE A 52 16.99 4.24 2.15
CA ILE A 52 15.97 3.32 1.66
C ILE A 52 14.66 3.52 2.40
N VAL A 53 13.60 3.79 1.64
CA VAL A 53 12.22 3.84 2.12
C VAL A 53 11.51 2.56 1.69
N ILE A 54 10.72 1.96 2.59
CA ILE A 54 9.88 0.80 2.27
C ILE A 54 8.45 1.29 2.01
N VAL A 55 8.00 1.18 0.77
CA VAL A 55 6.61 1.46 0.38
C VAL A 55 5.80 0.18 0.57
N ALA A 56 4.84 0.21 1.49
CA ALA A 56 4.00 -0.93 1.81
C ALA A 56 2.54 -0.50 1.98
N ASP A 57 1.65 -1.41 1.59
CA ASP A 57 0.23 -1.34 1.90
C ASP A 57 0.00 -1.84 3.32
N ARG A 58 -0.64 -1.00 4.12
CA ARG A 58 -0.88 -1.24 5.55
C ARG A 58 -2.36 -1.22 5.90
N GLU A 59 -3.23 -1.01 4.92
CA GLU A 59 -4.66 -1.04 5.15
C GLU A 59 -5.14 -2.50 5.19
N ARG A 60 -6.17 -2.74 5.99
CA ARG A 60 -6.76 -4.07 6.11
C ARG A 60 -7.87 -4.23 5.06
N PRO A 61 -8.05 -5.44 4.49
CA PRO A 61 -9.19 -5.70 3.64
C PRO A 61 -10.50 -5.63 4.44
N THR A 62 -11.58 -5.27 3.75
CA THR A 62 -12.95 -5.30 4.26
C THR A 62 -13.63 -6.60 3.84
N ALA A 63 -14.08 -7.39 4.81
CA ALA A 63 -14.82 -8.62 4.56
C ALA A 63 -16.32 -8.32 4.35
N VAL A 64 -16.90 -8.85 3.28
CA VAL A 64 -18.33 -8.78 2.99
C VAL A 64 -18.85 -10.20 2.82
N LEU A 65 -19.63 -10.67 3.81
CA LEU A 65 -20.25 -12.00 3.79
C LEU A 65 -21.71 -11.91 3.37
N GLN A 66 -22.08 -12.71 2.38
CA GLN A 66 -23.45 -12.84 1.91
C GLN A 66 -23.88 -14.32 1.98
N GLY A 67 -25.18 -14.56 2.10
CA GLY A 67 -25.76 -15.89 2.14
C GLY A 67 -27.28 -15.79 2.13
N PRO A 68 -27.99 -16.92 1.99
CA PRO A 68 -29.44 -16.92 2.10
C PRO A 68 -29.88 -16.60 3.53
N SER A 69 -31.02 -15.94 3.68
CA SER A 69 -31.64 -15.67 4.98
C SER A 69 -32.32 -16.91 5.57
N ILE A 70 -32.66 -17.89 4.73
CA ILE A 70 -33.33 -19.13 5.09
C ILE A 70 -32.62 -20.27 4.36
N ALA A 71 -32.30 -21.35 5.07
CA ALA A 71 -31.78 -22.58 4.52
C ALA A 71 -32.69 -23.75 4.91
N ASP A 72 -32.96 -24.65 3.98
CA ASP A 72 -33.79 -25.82 4.23
C ASP A 72 -33.08 -26.84 5.12
N ILE A 73 -33.85 -27.49 5.99
CA ILE A 73 -33.33 -28.52 6.89
C ILE A 73 -32.70 -29.66 6.07
N GLY A 74 -31.46 -30.02 6.41
CA GLY A 74 -30.73 -31.09 5.76
C GLY A 74 -30.30 -30.79 4.31
N LYS A 75 -30.40 -29.53 3.87
CA LYS A 75 -29.91 -29.09 2.55
C LYS A 75 -28.69 -28.21 2.69
N SER A 76 -27.80 -28.30 1.70
CA SER A 76 -26.66 -27.40 1.57
C SER A 76 -27.11 -26.02 1.12
N PHE A 77 -26.33 -25.01 1.50
CA PHE A 77 -26.47 -23.64 1.03
C PHE A 77 -25.09 -23.00 0.89
N ASP A 78 -25.02 -21.93 0.09
CA ASP A 78 -23.76 -21.25 -0.19
C ASP A 78 -23.62 -19.97 0.65
N LEU A 79 -22.40 -19.74 1.12
CA LEU A 79 -21.94 -18.45 1.62
C LEU A 79 -21.00 -17.83 0.60
N ASN A 80 -21.13 -16.53 0.37
CA ASN A 80 -20.40 -15.80 -0.65
C ASN A 80 -19.61 -14.63 -0.04
N GLY A 81 -18.28 -14.69 -0.16
CA GLY A 81 -17.36 -13.63 0.26
C GLY A 81 -16.90 -12.71 -0.87
N ALA A 82 -17.36 -12.90 -2.11
CA ALA A 82 -16.78 -12.29 -3.33
C ALA A 82 -16.89 -10.77 -3.41
N LYS A 83 -17.75 -10.15 -2.60
CA LYS A 83 -17.84 -8.68 -2.48
C LYS A 83 -16.83 -8.08 -1.50
N SER A 84 -16.01 -8.89 -0.85
CA SER A 84 -14.90 -8.40 -0.02
C SER A 84 -13.90 -7.65 -0.91
N PHE A 85 -13.27 -6.61 -0.37
CA PHE A 85 -12.32 -5.79 -1.14
C PHE A 85 -11.21 -5.26 -0.23
N ASP A 86 -10.12 -4.81 -0.83
CA ASP A 86 -9.02 -4.13 -0.15
C ASP A 86 -8.85 -2.73 -0.76
N ALA A 87 -9.19 -1.70 0.02
CA ALA A 87 -9.10 -0.31 -0.43
C ALA A 87 -7.65 0.20 -0.50
N GLY A 88 -6.71 -0.42 0.23
CA GLY A 88 -5.28 -0.08 0.21
C GLY A 88 -4.56 -0.54 -1.07
N GLY A 89 -5.29 -1.16 -1.99
CA GLY A 89 -4.77 -1.69 -3.26
C GLY A 89 -4.14 -3.07 -3.13
N GLY A 90 -4.29 -3.72 -1.97
CA GLY A 90 -3.93 -5.11 -1.76
C GLY A 90 -4.81 -6.05 -2.57
N THR A 91 -4.41 -7.32 -2.65
CA THR A 91 -5.23 -8.38 -3.27
C THR A 91 -5.62 -9.39 -2.21
N ILE A 92 -6.90 -9.74 -2.15
CA ILE A 92 -7.40 -10.77 -1.23
C ILE A 92 -6.82 -12.12 -1.65
N LYS A 93 -5.98 -12.71 -0.80
CA LYS A 93 -5.35 -14.02 -1.05
C LYS A 93 -6.13 -15.20 -0.46
N THR A 94 -6.91 -14.98 0.59
CA THR A 94 -7.54 -16.07 1.34
C THR A 94 -8.84 -15.61 1.97
N TYR A 95 -9.85 -16.48 1.93
CA TYR A 95 -11.09 -16.34 2.69
C TYR A 95 -11.11 -17.39 3.79
N ARG A 96 -11.44 -16.98 5.03
CA ARG A 96 -11.57 -17.89 6.16
C ARG A 96 -12.99 -17.79 6.73
N PHE A 97 -13.83 -18.76 6.36
CA PHE A 97 -15.18 -18.88 6.91
C PHE A 97 -15.14 -19.64 8.23
N THR A 98 -15.91 -19.18 9.22
CA THR A 98 -16.05 -19.84 10.52
C THR A 98 -17.52 -19.89 10.88
N TYR A 99 -18.03 -21.09 11.18
CA TYR A 99 -19.37 -21.24 11.75
C TYR A 99 -19.28 -21.03 13.26
N LEU A 100 -19.96 -19.99 13.77
CA LEU A 100 -19.93 -19.64 15.19
C LEU A 100 -21.04 -20.31 16.01
N GLY A 101 -21.84 -21.19 15.38
CA GLY A 101 -23.00 -21.79 16.03
C GLY A 101 -24.26 -20.94 15.89
N PRO A 102 -25.38 -21.39 16.49
CA PRO A 102 -26.60 -20.60 16.60
C PRO A 102 -26.35 -19.34 17.43
N GLN A 103 -26.96 -18.22 17.04
CA GLN A 103 -26.96 -17.02 17.86
C GLN A 103 -27.95 -17.22 19.02
N ILE A 104 -27.44 -17.14 20.24
CA ILE A 104 -28.25 -17.10 21.45
C ILE A 104 -28.23 -15.65 21.91
N THR A 105 -29.40 -15.02 21.93
CA THR A 105 -29.58 -13.65 22.42
C THR A 105 -29.97 -13.67 23.89
#